data_AF-A0A497F2M0-F1
#
_entry.id   AF-A0A497F2M0-F1
#
_cell.length_a   1.000
_cell.length_b   1.000
_cell.length_c   1.000
_cell.angle_alpha   90.00
_cell.angle_beta   90.00
_cell.angle_gamma   90.00
#
_symmetry.space_group_name_H-M   'P 1'
#
loop_
_entity.id
_entity.type
_entity.pdbx_description
1 polymer ?
#
loop_
_entity_poly.entity_id
_entity_poly.type
_entity_poly.pdbx_seq_one_letter_code
_entity_poly.pdbx_strand_id
1 'polypeptide(L)'
;RGISKSIIIKWSGNAAHVHIHHQALSPEIRAKRNPLDLAYALVEYVIKKLESKIREISAKHLAEGLRVDNEHDSQQLFTCPLSLHRELNCVNVCIDPNDLDSFDLSWTSVKSFKHFFNWNRFEIGEADEIAIKALEVVGGYPGYPKGGRRKTLPVDKLIMKWLKKLEEVDS
;
A
#
# COMPACT_ATOMS: atom_id res chain seq x y z
N ARG A 1 -13.81 4.85 -9.34
CA ARG A 1 -14.41 4.99 -7.97
C ARG A 1 -13.31 5.23 -6.93
N GLY A 2 -13.62 5.36 -5.64
CA GLY A 2 -12.65 5.49 -4.53
C GLY A 2 -12.66 4.26 -3.62
N ILE A 3 -11.64 4.08 -2.77
CA ILE A 3 -11.60 3.03 -1.73
C ILE A 3 -12.21 3.64 -0.46
N SER A 4 -13.10 2.93 0.22
CA SER A 4 -13.69 3.38 1.49
C SER A 4 -13.84 2.27 2.52
N LYS A 5 -14.03 1.02 2.09
CA LYS A 5 -14.22 -0.11 3.02
C LYS A 5 -12.91 -0.71 3.46
N SER A 6 -11.94 -0.80 2.55
CA SER A 6 -10.64 -1.43 2.79
C SER A 6 -9.56 -0.47 3.32
N ILE A 7 -9.93 0.56 4.08
CA ILE A 7 -8.98 1.52 4.66
C ILE A 7 -8.77 1.21 6.14
N ILE A 8 -7.51 1.18 6.54
CA ILE A 8 -7.08 1.07 7.93
C ILE A 8 -6.44 2.40 8.33
N ILE A 9 -6.96 3.02 9.38
CA ILE A 9 -6.38 4.25 9.92
C ILE A 9 -5.85 3.95 11.31
N LYS A 10 -4.60 4.31 11.58
CA LYS A 10 -3.95 4.09 12.87
C LYS A 10 -3.32 5.37 13.37
N TRP A 11 -3.29 5.53 14.68
CA TRP A 11 -2.48 6.56 15.33
C TRP A 11 -1.35 5.90 16.10
N SER A 12 -0.11 6.18 15.73
CA SER A 12 1.06 5.56 16.38
C SER A 12 1.55 6.31 17.61
N GLY A 13 1.00 7.50 17.90
CA GLY A 13 1.45 8.39 18.97
C GLY A 13 1.88 9.75 18.42
N ASN A 14 2.77 9.74 17.43
CA ASN A 14 3.28 10.95 16.77
C ASN A 14 2.74 11.18 15.36
N ALA A 15 2.16 10.15 14.73
CA ALA A 15 1.70 10.23 13.35
C ALA A 15 0.46 9.36 13.12
N ALA A 16 -0.33 9.79 12.14
CA ALA A 16 -1.41 8.99 11.58
C ALA A 16 -0.88 8.15 10.41
N HIS A 17 -1.28 6.89 10.38
CA HIS A 17 -0.93 5.94 9.32
C HIS A 17 -2.20 5.54 8.60
N VAL A 18 -2.20 5.67 7.26
CA VAL A 18 -3.32 5.25 6.41
C VAL A 18 -2.85 4.09 5.55
N HIS A 19 -3.41 2.91 5.78
CA HIS A 19 -3.10 1.72 4.99
C HIS A 19 -4.32 1.31 4.18
N ILE A 20 -4.06 0.71 3.03
CA ILE A 20 -5.06 0.01 2.25
C ILE A 20 -4.90 -1.49 2.53
N HIS A 21 -5.98 -2.16 2.88
CA HIS A 21 -5.95 -3.59 3.13
C HIS A 21 -5.51 -4.33 1.85
N HIS A 22 -4.47 -5.16 1.91
CA HIS A 22 -3.91 -5.79 0.71
C HIS A 22 -4.91 -6.69 -0.04
N GLN A 23 -5.89 -7.26 0.66
CA GLN A 23 -6.97 -8.05 0.04
C GLN A 23 -8.03 -7.20 -0.69
N ALA A 24 -7.94 -5.88 -0.63
CA ALA A 24 -8.71 -4.98 -1.49
C ALA A 24 -8.34 -5.15 -2.97
N LEU A 25 -7.11 -5.61 -3.23
CA LEU A 25 -6.65 -6.01 -4.55
C LEU A 25 -7.04 -7.46 -4.80
N SER A 26 -7.75 -7.69 -5.90
CA SER A 26 -8.19 -9.01 -6.29
C SER A 26 -7.01 -9.98 -6.45
N PRO A 27 -7.22 -11.29 -6.21
CA PRO A 27 -6.21 -12.31 -6.48
C PRO A 27 -5.63 -12.21 -7.90
N GLU A 28 -6.46 -11.87 -8.89
CA GLU A 28 -6.09 -11.74 -10.30
C GLU A 28 -5.07 -10.62 -10.53
N ILE A 29 -5.27 -9.46 -9.88
CA ILE A 29 -4.35 -8.33 -9.98
C ILE A 29 -3.03 -8.64 -9.25
N ARG A 30 -3.13 -9.20 -8.04
CA ARG A 30 -1.94 -9.58 -7.24
C ARG A 30 -1.10 -10.67 -7.90
N ALA A 31 -1.69 -11.54 -8.71
CA ALA A 31 -0.96 -12.56 -9.46
C ALA A 31 -0.25 -12.02 -10.70
N LYS A 32 -0.79 -10.99 -11.34
CA LYS A 32 -0.28 -10.46 -12.63
C LYS A 32 0.76 -9.35 -12.48
N ARG A 33 0.83 -8.69 -11.33
CA ARG A 33 1.63 -7.48 -11.11
C ARG A 33 2.48 -7.65 -9.85
N ASN A 34 3.62 -6.95 -9.81
CA ASN A 34 4.46 -6.92 -8.62
C ASN A 34 3.69 -6.21 -7.48
N PRO A 35 3.57 -6.83 -6.28
CA PRO A 35 2.86 -6.22 -5.16
C PRO A 35 3.45 -4.89 -4.70
N LEU A 36 4.77 -4.72 -4.74
CA LEU A 36 5.45 -3.48 -4.35
C LEU A 36 5.18 -2.36 -5.36
N ASP A 37 5.17 -2.68 -6.66
CA ASP A 37 4.79 -1.71 -7.70
C ASP A 37 3.36 -1.23 -7.51
N LEU A 38 2.43 -2.16 -7.23
CA LEU A 38 1.02 -1.82 -6.99
C LEU A 38 0.86 -0.94 -5.75
N ALA A 39 1.49 -1.31 -4.63
CA ALA A 39 1.41 -0.58 -3.39
C ALA A 39 1.97 0.85 -3.55
N TYR A 40 3.19 0.96 -4.08
CA TYR A 40 3.84 2.24 -4.33
C TYR A 40 3.00 3.14 -5.24
N ALA A 41 2.60 2.62 -6.41
CA ALA A 41 1.86 3.40 -7.39
C ALA A 41 0.54 3.91 -6.80
N LEU A 42 -0.19 3.05 -6.09
CA LEU A 42 -1.50 3.37 -5.52
C LEU A 42 -1.41 4.52 -4.51
N VAL A 43 -0.47 4.44 -3.56
CA VAL A 43 -0.28 5.48 -2.54
C VAL A 43 0.22 6.78 -3.17
N GLU A 44 1.23 6.70 -4.04
CA GLU A 44 1.80 7.86 -4.73
C GLU A 44 0.76 8.59 -5.57
N TYR A 45 -0.10 7.84 -6.27
CA TYR A 45 -1.20 8.39 -7.06
C TYR A 45 -2.19 9.16 -6.19
N VAL A 46 -2.51 8.67 -4.99
CA VAL A 46 -3.39 9.36 -4.04
C VAL A 46 -2.73 10.63 -3.51
N ILE A 47 -1.45 10.57 -3.11
CA ILE A 47 -0.69 11.73 -2.61
C ILE A 47 -0.66 12.84 -3.67
N LYS A 48 -0.27 12.51 -4.91
CA LYS A 48 -0.24 13.46 -6.02
C LYS A 48 -1.60 14.10 -6.29
N LYS A 49 -2.68 13.33 -6.18
CA LYS A 49 -4.05 13.84 -6.38
C LYS A 49 -4.51 14.75 -5.24
N LEU A 50 -3.98 14.57 -4.04
CA LEU A 50 -4.34 15.33 -2.83
C LEU A 50 -3.36 16.46 -2.52
N GLU A 51 -2.27 16.60 -3.27
CA GLU A 51 -1.19 17.57 -3.01
C GLU A 51 -1.71 19.00 -2.80
N SER A 52 -2.62 19.48 -3.66
CA SER A 52 -3.21 20.81 -3.52
C SER A 52 -4.00 20.96 -2.21
N LYS A 53 -4.83 19.97 -1.88
CA LYS A 53 -5.63 19.97 -0.63
C LYS A 53 -4.75 19.89 0.62
N ILE A 54 -3.67 19.11 0.57
CA ILE A 54 -2.71 19.00 1.68
C ILE A 54 -2.05 20.37 1.91
N ARG A 55 -1.65 21.06 0.83
CA ARG A 55 -1.10 22.42 0.92
C ARG A 55 -2.11 23.42 1.48
N GLU A 56 -3.36 23.36 1.04
CA GLU A 56 -4.45 24.20 1.57
C GLU A 56 -4.65 23.99 3.07
N ILE A 57 -4.67 22.73 3.53
CA ILE A 57 -4.82 22.38 4.96
C ILE A 57 -3.61 22.88 5.75
N SER A 58 -2.39 22.61 5.26
CA SER A 58 -1.15 23.08 5.89
C SER A 58 -1.15 24.60 6.07
N ALA A 59 -1.51 25.36 5.03
CA ALA A 59 -1.60 26.82 5.09
C ALA A 59 -2.70 27.30 6.06
N LYS A 60 -3.90 26.69 6.00
CA LYS A 60 -5.04 27.04 6.85
C LYS A 60 -4.74 26.86 8.34
N HIS A 61 -3.96 25.84 8.70
CA HIS A 61 -3.65 25.49 10.08
C HIS A 61 -2.25 25.93 10.53
N LEU A 62 -1.52 26.70 9.71
CA LEU A 62 -0.13 27.08 9.95
C LEU A 62 0.77 25.87 10.28
N ALA A 63 0.46 24.72 9.68
CA ALA A 63 1.12 23.45 9.90
C ALA A 63 2.22 23.23 8.86
N GLU A 64 3.27 24.06 8.90
CA GLU A 64 4.38 24.00 7.95
C GLU A 64 5.13 22.65 7.97
N GLY A 65 5.06 21.94 9.10
CA GLY A 65 5.61 20.59 9.26
C GLY A 65 4.71 19.45 8.78
N LEU A 66 3.49 19.72 8.30
CA LEU A 66 2.58 18.69 7.82
C LEU A 66 3.17 18.03 6.56
N ARG A 67 3.51 16.75 6.68
CA ARG A 67 4.06 15.95 5.59
C ARG A 67 3.25 14.67 5.43
N VAL A 68 2.98 14.31 4.17
CA VAL A 68 2.33 13.06 3.79
C VAL A 68 3.28 12.36 2.84
N ASP A 69 3.85 11.25 3.29
CA ASP A 69 4.85 10.50 2.55
C ASP A 69 4.35 9.12 2.14
N ASN A 70 4.87 8.65 1.02
CA ASN A 70 4.80 7.26 0.63
C ASN A 70 5.94 6.49 1.30
N GLU A 71 5.69 5.90 2.46
CA GLU A 71 6.74 5.24 3.23
C GLU A 71 7.13 3.84 2.72
N HIS A 72 6.59 3.38 1.59
CA HIS A 72 6.82 2.01 1.12
C HIS A 72 8.32 1.68 0.93
N ASP A 73 8.85 0.80 1.79
CA ASP A 73 10.12 0.09 1.63
C ASP A 73 9.88 -1.41 1.87
N SER A 74 10.48 -2.25 1.04
CA SER A 74 10.45 -3.72 1.19
C SER A 74 10.94 -4.25 2.54
N GLN A 75 11.78 -3.49 3.25
CA GLN A 75 12.31 -3.81 4.57
C GLN A 75 11.57 -3.06 5.69
N GLN A 76 10.56 -2.24 5.38
CA GLN A 76 9.85 -1.47 6.38
C GLN A 76 9.06 -2.39 7.32
N LEU A 77 9.23 -2.15 8.63
CA LEU A 77 8.38 -2.76 9.66
C LEU A 77 7.27 -1.78 10.03
N PHE A 78 6.03 -2.25 9.98
CA PHE A 78 4.87 -1.46 10.40
C PHE A 78 4.58 -1.67 11.88
N THR A 79 4.22 -0.59 12.58
CA THR A 79 3.78 -0.69 13.97
C THR A 79 2.47 -1.48 14.06
N CYS A 80 2.48 -2.52 14.90
CA CYS A 80 1.32 -3.36 15.14
C CYS A 80 0.24 -2.56 15.93
N PRO A 81 -1.05 -2.68 15.58
CA PRO A 81 -2.12 -2.16 16.44
C PRO A 81 -2.02 -2.71 17.86
N LEU A 82 -2.39 -1.89 18.84
CA LEU A 82 -2.33 -2.18 20.28
C LEU A 82 -0.91 -2.40 20.84
N SER A 83 0.13 -2.08 20.08
CA SER A 83 1.49 -1.98 20.63
C SER A 83 1.67 -0.68 21.41
N LEU A 84 2.58 -0.69 22.38
CA LEU A 84 2.97 0.50 23.13
C LEU A 84 4.00 1.30 22.34
N HIS A 85 3.86 2.62 22.36
CA HIS A 85 4.90 3.49 21.81
C HIS A 85 6.15 3.43 22.70
N ARG A 86 7.33 3.47 22.07
CA ARG A 86 8.62 3.28 22.77
C ARG A 86 8.91 4.36 23.82
N GLU A 87 8.55 5.60 23.50
CA GLU A 87 8.91 6.79 24.28
C GLU A 87 7.70 7.51 24.87
N LEU A 88 6.52 7.27 24.30
CA LEU A 88 5.29 7.94 24.71
C LEU A 88 4.48 6.94 25.51
N ASN A 89 3.84 7.40 26.58
CA ASN A 89 2.95 6.57 27.38
C ASN A 89 1.58 6.41 26.70
N CYS A 90 1.57 5.90 25.47
CA CYS A 90 0.40 5.73 24.64
C CYS A 90 0.41 4.41 23.86
N VAL A 91 -0.78 4.00 23.45
CA VAL A 91 -1.07 2.79 22.68
C VAL A 91 -1.33 3.17 21.23
N ASN A 92 -0.81 2.38 20.30
CA ASN A 92 -1.19 2.48 18.90
C ASN A 92 -2.62 1.98 18.71
N VAL A 93 -3.53 2.87 18.30
CA VAL A 93 -4.96 2.52 18.12
C VAL A 93 -5.39 2.64 16.67
N CYS A 94 -6.25 1.73 16.23
CA CYS A 94 -6.97 1.89 14.98
C CYS A 94 -8.22 2.75 15.22
N ILE A 95 -8.53 3.61 14.24
CA ILE A 95 -9.65 4.56 14.29
C ILE A 95 -10.66 4.16 13.22
N ASP A 96 -11.96 4.16 13.55
CA ASP A 96 -12.99 3.99 12.51
C ASP A 96 -13.01 5.26 11.63
N PRO A 97 -12.90 5.15 10.31
CA PRO A 97 -13.03 6.28 9.39
C PRO A 97 -14.24 7.20 9.67
N ASN A 98 -15.36 6.67 10.16
CA ASN A 98 -16.55 7.47 10.49
C ASN A 98 -16.41 8.32 11.77
N ASP A 99 -15.44 7.98 12.62
CA ASP A 99 -15.20 8.60 13.92
C ASP A 99 -14.02 9.60 13.87
N LEU A 100 -13.39 9.80 12.71
CA LEU A 100 -12.20 10.63 12.53
C LEU A 100 -12.37 12.06 13.06
N ASP A 101 -13.52 12.68 12.79
CA ASP A 101 -13.80 14.06 13.20
C ASP A 101 -13.90 14.20 14.73
N SER A 102 -14.09 13.10 15.45
CA SER A 102 -14.18 13.03 16.91
C SER A 102 -12.90 12.49 17.57
N PHE A 103 -11.85 12.23 16.79
CA PHE A 103 -10.61 11.69 17.31
C PHE A 103 -9.93 12.69 18.26
N ASP A 104 -9.47 12.18 19.40
CA ASP A 104 -8.70 12.92 20.40
C ASP A 104 -7.55 12.06 20.92
N LEU A 105 -6.44 12.69 21.32
CA LEU A 105 -5.25 11.99 21.81
C LEU A 105 -5.52 11.13 23.05
N SER A 106 -6.54 11.43 23.86
CA SER A 106 -6.96 10.61 25.00
C SER A 106 -7.33 9.17 24.62
N TRP A 107 -7.74 8.93 23.36
CA TRP A 107 -8.04 7.59 22.85
C TRP A 107 -6.84 6.67 22.84
N THR A 108 -5.63 7.22 22.98
CA THR A 108 -4.36 6.48 22.97
C THR A 108 -3.86 6.16 24.39
N SER A 109 -4.59 6.57 25.43
CA SER A 109 -4.22 6.35 26.83
C SER A 109 -4.10 4.86 27.16
N VAL A 110 -2.99 4.46 27.77
CA VAL A 110 -2.72 3.05 28.15
C VAL A 110 -3.81 2.45 29.05
N LYS A 111 -4.46 3.27 29.88
CA LYS A 111 -5.49 2.80 30.83
C LYS A 111 -6.90 2.73 30.23
N SER A 112 -7.16 3.47 29.15
CA SER A 112 -8.52 3.73 28.68
C SER A 112 -8.57 4.00 27.17
N PHE A 113 -7.79 3.25 26.40
CA PHE A 113 -7.70 3.46 24.96
C PHE A 113 -9.02 3.13 24.26
N LYS A 114 -9.31 3.83 23.16
CA LYS A 114 -10.41 3.51 22.26
C LYS A 114 -9.82 2.96 20.96
N HIS A 115 -10.08 1.69 20.69
CA HIS A 115 -9.56 0.98 19.53
C HIS A 115 -10.72 0.44 18.68
N PHE A 116 -10.67 0.72 17.39
CA PHE A 116 -11.61 0.16 16.43
C PHE A 116 -11.22 -1.27 16.06
N PHE A 117 -11.97 -2.27 16.54
CA PHE A 117 -11.62 -3.69 16.35
C PHE A 117 -11.85 -4.22 14.93
N ASN A 118 -12.79 -3.64 14.18
CA ASN A 118 -13.08 -4.06 12.80
C ASN A 118 -12.16 -3.35 11.78
N TRP A 119 -10.96 -2.97 12.20
CA TRP A 119 -9.99 -2.26 11.38
C TRP A 119 -9.52 -3.09 10.19
N ASN A 120 -9.51 -4.42 10.29
CA ASN A 120 -9.07 -5.34 9.24
C ASN A 120 -10.15 -5.68 8.19
N ARG A 121 -11.27 -4.93 8.16
CA ARG A 121 -12.33 -5.15 7.16
C ARG A 121 -11.83 -4.79 5.74
N PHE A 122 -12.31 -5.52 4.73
CA PHE A 122 -11.99 -5.26 3.33
C PHE A 122 -13.07 -5.75 2.37
N GLU A 123 -13.06 -5.23 1.15
CA GLU A 123 -13.85 -5.70 0.01
C GLU A 123 -12.92 -6.07 -1.13
N ILE A 124 -13.04 -7.31 -1.63
CA ILE A 124 -12.18 -7.84 -2.69
C ILE A 124 -12.45 -7.08 -3.99
N GLY A 125 -11.38 -6.60 -4.63
CA GLY A 125 -11.44 -5.91 -5.92
C GLY A 125 -11.79 -4.42 -5.83
N GLU A 126 -12.06 -3.89 -4.63
CA GLU A 126 -12.37 -2.47 -4.41
C GLU A 126 -11.24 -1.55 -4.93
N ALA A 127 -9.99 -1.99 -4.80
CA ALA A 127 -8.82 -1.20 -5.19
C ALA A 127 -8.36 -1.42 -6.64
N ASP A 128 -8.93 -2.37 -7.38
CA ASP A 128 -8.40 -2.83 -8.67
C ASP A 128 -8.34 -1.72 -9.72
N GLU A 129 -9.47 -1.02 -9.94
CA GLU A 129 -9.57 0.05 -10.94
C GLU A 129 -8.54 1.16 -10.67
N ILE A 130 -8.41 1.57 -9.41
CA ILE A 130 -7.49 2.63 -9.01
C ILE A 130 -6.05 2.14 -9.11
N ALA A 131 -5.77 0.91 -8.71
CA ALA A 131 -4.41 0.37 -8.75
C ALA A 131 -3.88 0.24 -10.19
N ILE A 132 -4.72 -0.19 -11.14
CA ILE A 132 -4.35 -0.22 -12.56
C ILE A 132 -4.05 1.19 -13.07
N LYS A 133 -4.96 2.14 -12.81
CA LYS A 133 -4.79 3.53 -13.22
C LYS A 133 -3.57 4.17 -12.59
N ALA A 134 -3.34 3.91 -11.31
CA ALA A 134 -2.20 4.43 -10.57
C ALA A 134 -0.88 3.92 -11.17
N LEU A 135 -0.82 2.63 -11.51
CA LEU A 135 0.34 2.03 -12.16
C LEU A 135 0.62 2.62 -13.55
N GLU A 136 -0.43 2.97 -14.31
CA GLU A 136 -0.29 3.65 -15.61
C GLU A 136 0.23 5.08 -15.48
N VAL A 137 -0.23 5.83 -14.46
CA VAL A 137 0.11 7.25 -14.26
C VAL A 137 1.45 7.43 -13.55
N VAL A 138 1.70 6.66 -12.48
CA VAL A 138 2.89 6.79 -11.64
C VAL A 138 4.02 5.89 -12.13
N GLY A 139 3.70 4.69 -12.61
CA GLY A 139 4.67 3.62 -12.82
C GLY A 139 4.89 2.76 -11.57
N GLY A 140 5.83 1.81 -11.66
CA GLY A 140 6.19 0.90 -10.56
C GLY A 140 7.16 1.52 -9.56
N TYR A 141 7.54 0.74 -8.55
CA TYR A 141 8.44 1.15 -7.47
C TYR A 141 9.83 1.56 -8.02
N PRO A 142 10.38 2.72 -7.62
CA PRO A 142 11.68 3.17 -8.08
C PRO A 142 12.80 2.21 -7.66
N GLY A 143 13.71 1.87 -8.58
CA GLY A 143 14.88 1.05 -8.27
C GLY A 143 14.62 -0.45 -8.16
N TYR A 144 13.37 -0.94 -8.25
CA TYR A 144 13.14 -2.37 -8.47
C TYR A 144 13.54 -2.71 -9.91
N PRO A 145 14.42 -3.71 -10.14
CA PRO A 145 14.74 -4.12 -11.50
C PRO A 145 13.42 -4.54 -12.17
N LYS A 146 13.01 -3.83 -13.22
CA LYS A 146 11.96 -4.33 -14.11
C LYS A 146 12.49 -5.66 -14.60
N GLY A 147 11.92 -6.77 -14.10
CA GLY A 147 12.37 -8.11 -14.42
C GLY A 147 12.56 -8.18 -15.92
N GLY A 148 13.83 -8.21 -16.34
CA GLY A 148 14.17 -8.08 -17.75
C GLY A 148 13.39 -9.16 -18.47
N ARG A 149 12.54 -8.78 -19.44
CA ARG A 149 11.82 -9.76 -20.25
C ARG A 149 12.89 -10.67 -20.82
N ARG A 150 12.91 -11.94 -20.39
CA ARG A 150 13.99 -12.89 -20.72
C ARG A 150 14.13 -12.86 -22.25
N LYS A 151 15.27 -12.37 -22.77
CA LYS A 151 15.49 -12.24 -24.22
C LYS A 151 15.45 -13.60 -24.91
N THR A 152 15.76 -14.63 -24.14
CA THR A 152 15.79 -16.03 -24.55
C THR A 152 14.67 -16.82 -23.90
N LEU A 153 14.21 -17.86 -24.60
CA LEU A 153 13.32 -18.86 -24.04
C LEU A 153 13.96 -19.52 -22.80
N PRO A 154 13.14 -20.02 -21.86
CA PRO A 154 13.60 -20.95 -20.83
C PRO A 154 14.43 -22.11 -21.42
N VAL A 155 15.42 -22.59 -20.67
CA VAL A 155 16.40 -23.59 -21.15
C VAL A 155 15.72 -24.88 -21.59
N ASP A 156 14.72 -25.33 -20.84
CA ASP A 156 13.83 -26.45 -21.16
C ASP A 156 13.19 -26.29 -22.55
N LYS A 157 12.65 -25.10 -22.86
CA LYS A 157 12.06 -24.82 -24.18
C LYS A 157 13.10 -24.78 -25.29
N LEU A 158 14.33 -24.33 -25.00
CA LEU A 158 15.43 -24.38 -25.95
C LEU A 158 15.85 -25.82 -26.25
N ILE A 159 15.99 -26.66 -25.22
CA ILE A 159 16.31 -28.09 -25.36
C ILE A 159 15.26 -28.78 -26.23
N MET A 160 13.97 -28.62 -25.91
CA MET A 160 12.88 -29.22 -26.68
C MET A 160 12.85 -28.74 -28.13
N LYS A 161 13.14 -27.45 -28.37
CA LYS A 161 13.23 -26.89 -29.72
C LYS A 161 14.38 -27.52 -30.52
N TRP A 162 15.54 -27.75 -29.89
CA TRP A 162 16.70 -28.35 -30.55
C TRP A 162 16.52 -29.83 -30.81
N LEU A 163 15.95 -30.59 -29.86
CA LEU A 163 15.63 -32.00 -30.05
C LEU A 163 14.69 -32.21 -31.24
N LYS A 164 13.61 -31.42 -31.30
CA LYS A 164 12.67 -31.49 -32.42
C LYS A 164 13.32 -31.18 -33.78
N LYS A 165 14.26 -30.24 -33.81
CA LYS A 165 14.98 -29.87 -35.03
C LYS A 165 15.97 -30.95 -35.48
N LEU A 166 16.51 -31.75 -34.55
CA LEU A 166 17.37 -32.89 -34.88
C LEU A 166 16.54 -34.03 -35.47
N GLU A 167 15.38 -34.33 -34.88
CA GLU A 167 14.45 -35.35 -35.39
C GLU A 167 13.95 -35.05 -36.82
N GLU A 168 13.71 -33.78 -37.15
CA GLU A 168 13.30 -33.33 -38.49
C GLU A 168 14.43 -33.41 -39.54
N VAL A 169 15.70 -33.50 -39.13
CA VAL A 169 16.85 -33.60 -40.04
C VAL A 169 17.24 -35.06 -40.30
N ASP A 170 16.94 -35.94 -39.35
CA ASP A 170 17.17 -37.39 -39.45
C ASP A 170 15.99 -38.17 -40.09
N SER A 171 14.92 -37.47 -40.52
CA SER A 171 13.74 -38.01 -41.22
C SER A 171 13.75 -37.67 -42.71
#